data_AF-D1PKB6-F1
#
_entry.id   AF-D1PKB6-F1
#
_cell.length_a   1.000
_cell.length_b   1.000
_cell.length_c   1.000
_cell.angle_alpha   90.00
_cell.angle_beta   90.00
_cell.angle_gamma   90.00
#
_symmetry.space_group_name_H-M   'P 1'
#
loop_
_entity.id
_entity.type
_entity.pdbx_description
1 polymer ?
#
loop_
_entity_poly.entity_id
_entity_poly.type
_entity_poly.pdbx_seq_one_letter_code
_entity_poly.pdbx_strand_id
1 'polypeptide(L)'
;MVRKEDCVVAIDMNALRAKAMEKKTEKPPEFIPIDLNEGNVQAIFNRCIAKEGTPEDKCFNSILFSRLRGYSSDAERIVVFNREKVLANKKNIRYFYGQLKNIHAGNKNLQISEAFLTYSGTHWTTNKGVLLEFLYLGAINDGHCLLCAFDAESNNSTILNTDTITPTLSPKDPAFPTWWEAHKAEWED
;
A
#
# COMPACT_ATOMS: atom_id res chain seq x y z
N MET A 1 55.10 7.76 47.10
CA MET A 1 54.06 6.92 46.46
C MET A 1 53.77 7.48 45.08
N VAL A 2 54.19 6.75 44.06
CA VAL A 2 53.98 7.08 42.64
C VAL A 2 52.49 6.92 42.34
N ARG A 3 51.82 7.97 41.86
CA ARG A 3 50.49 7.84 41.24
C ARG A 3 50.68 7.81 39.73
N LYS A 4 50.27 6.68 39.14
CA LYS A 4 50.17 6.42 37.71
C LYS A 4 49.34 7.54 37.06
N GLU A 5 49.90 8.14 36.01
CA GLU A 5 49.16 9.02 35.11
C GLU A 5 48.22 8.15 34.27
N ASP A 6 46.93 8.26 34.53
CA ASP A 6 45.91 7.71 33.63
C ASP A 6 45.84 8.60 32.39
N CYS A 7 46.31 8.05 31.27
CA CYS A 7 46.24 8.68 29.95
C CYS A 7 44.77 8.78 29.53
N VAL A 8 44.15 9.95 29.69
CA VAL A 8 42.81 10.23 29.18
C VAL A 8 42.91 10.33 27.66
N VAL A 9 42.53 9.26 26.96
CA VAL A 9 42.34 9.28 25.51
C VAL A 9 41.23 10.30 25.22
N ALA A 10 41.61 11.48 24.76
CA ALA A 10 40.65 12.49 24.31
C ALA A 10 39.87 11.91 23.13
N ILE A 11 38.62 11.52 23.36
CA ILE A 11 37.71 11.11 22.30
C ILE A 11 37.41 12.37 21.49
N ASP A 12 37.96 12.43 20.28
CA ASP A 12 37.67 13.51 19.35
C ASP A 12 36.22 13.42 18.88
N MET A 13 35.37 14.18 19.59
CA MET A 13 33.95 14.32 19.29
C MET A 13 33.70 14.90 17.88
N ASN A 14 34.67 15.61 17.29
CA ASN A 14 34.58 16.08 15.91
C ASN A 14 34.81 14.95 14.92
N ALA A 15 35.74 14.02 15.19
CA ALA A 15 35.93 12.82 14.38
C ALA A 15 34.71 11.87 14.43
N LEU A 16 34.04 11.76 15.59
CA LEU A 16 32.78 11.01 15.72
C LEU A 16 31.62 11.70 14.97
N ARG A 17 31.54 13.03 15.02
CA ARG A 17 30.56 13.80 14.25
C ARG A 17 30.81 13.71 12.74
N ALA A 18 32.06 13.75 12.30
CA ALA A 18 32.43 13.56 10.90
C ALA A 18 32.03 12.16 10.40
N LYS A 19 32.33 11.09 11.16
CA LYS A 19 31.89 9.72 10.84
C LYS A 19 30.36 9.55 10.85
N ALA A 20 29.65 10.27 11.72
CA ALA A 20 28.18 10.26 11.75
C ALA A 20 27.57 11.04 10.57
N MET A 21 28.27 12.05 10.05
CA MET A 21 27.88 12.80 8.84
C MET A 21 28.24 12.06 7.54
N GLU A 22 29.31 11.24 7.53
CA GLU A 22 29.64 10.34 6.41
C GLU A 22 28.55 9.28 6.18
N LYS A 23 27.82 8.86 7.22
CA LYS A 23 26.65 7.97 7.11
C LYS A 23 25.39 8.61 6.47
N LYS A 24 25.48 9.86 6.01
CA LYS A 24 24.36 10.66 5.46
C LYS A 24 24.60 11.13 4.02
N THR A 25 24.97 10.20 3.13
CA THR A 25 24.93 10.45 1.66
C THR A 25 24.21 9.35 0.89
N GLU A 26 23.28 8.65 1.53
CA GLU A 26 22.30 7.84 0.78
C GLU A 26 21.15 8.76 0.38
N LYS A 27 20.85 8.83 -0.92
CA LYS A 27 19.60 9.44 -1.39
C LYS A 27 18.45 8.79 -0.60
N PRO A 28 17.43 9.54 -0.16
CA PRO A 28 16.27 8.92 0.45
C PRO A 28 15.73 7.85 -0.50
N PRO A 29 15.30 6.68 0.01
CA PRO A 29 14.79 5.62 -0.84
C PRO A 29 13.62 6.17 -1.67
N GLU A 30 13.62 5.82 -2.95
CA GLU A 30 12.63 6.28 -3.93
C GLU A 30 11.21 5.79 -3.57
N PHE A 31 11.14 4.66 -2.87
CA PHE A 31 9.91 4.11 -2.31
C PHE A 31 10.12 3.68 -0.86
N ILE A 32 9.16 4.02 0.01
CA ILE A 32 9.14 3.58 1.40
C ILE A 32 8.00 2.58 1.55
N PRO A 33 8.28 1.28 1.79
CA PRO A 33 7.27 0.27 2.07
C PRO A 33 6.37 0.65 3.24
N ILE A 34 5.06 0.46 3.06
CA ILE A 34 4.06 0.80 4.07
C ILE A 34 3.16 -0.40 4.38
N ASP A 35 2.89 -0.58 5.66
CA ASP A 35 2.04 -1.63 6.20
C ASP A 35 0.57 -1.41 5.80
N LEU A 36 -0.14 -2.49 5.46
CA LEU A 36 -1.59 -2.46 5.26
C LEU A 36 -2.29 -2.30 6.62
N ASN A 37 -2.79 -1.09 6.88
CA ASN A 37 -3.58 -0.76 8.08
C ASN A 37 -4.52 0.42 7.77
N GLU A 38 -5.44 0.70 8.70
CA GLU A 38 -6.48 1.71 8.51
C GLU A 38 -5.94 3.11 8.18
N GLY A 39 -4.98 3.59 8.97
CA GLY A 39 -4.44 4.94 8.82
C GLY A 39 -3.73 5.13 7.48
N ASN A 40 -2.99 4.12 7.03
CA ASN A 40 -2.30 4.15 5.74
C ASN A 40 -3.29 4.11 4.56
N VAL A 41 -4.31 3.26 4.61
CA VAL A 41 -5.36 3.21 3.58
C VAL A 41 -6.09 4.54 3.48
N GLN A 42 -6.57 5.06 4.60
CA GLN A 42 -7.28 6.35 4.66
C GLN A 42 -6.41 7.49 4.13
N ALA A 43 -5.13 7.53 4.51
CA ALA A 43 -4.22 8.56 4.05
C ALA A 43 -4.04 8.53 2.52
N ILE A 44 -3.92 7.35 1.91
CA ILE A 44 -3.80 7.22 0.46
C ILE A 44 -5.12 7.53 -0.24
N PHE A 45 -6.24 7.01 0.27
CA PHE A 45 -7.58 7.26 -0.25
C PHE A 45 -7.87 8.77 -0.31
N ASN A 46 -7.70 9.47 0.82
CA ASN A 46 -7.94 10.91 0.93
C ASN A 46 -6.99 11.74 0.06
N ARG A 47 -5.74 11.31 -0.13
CA ARG A 47 -4.82 11.97 -1.07
C ARG A 47 -5.26 11.84 -2.52
N CYS A 48 -5.87 10.71 -2.87
CA CYS A 48 -6.24 10.39 -4.25
C CYS A 48 -7.63 10.91 -4.65
N ILE A 49 -8.55 11.10 -3.70
CA ILE A 49 -9.91 11.61 -3.97
C ILE A 49 -9.84 12.92 -4.77
N ALA A 50 -10.65 13.02 -5.82
CA ALA A 50 -10.80 14.26 -6.56
C ALA A 50 -11.48 15.32 -5.68
N LYS A 51 -10.94 16.54 -5.69
CA LYS A 51 -11.55 17.68 -4.99
C LYS A 51 -12.58 18.34 -5.88
N GLU A 52 -13.50 19.07 -5.27
CA GLU A 52 -14.43 19.94 -5.99
C GLU A 52 -13.66 20.85 -6.97
N GLY A 53 -14.14 20.94 -8.20
CA GLY A 53 -13.49 21.68 -9.29
C GLY A 53 -12.33 20.96 -9.98
N THR A 54 -12.01 19.71 -9.63
CA THR A 54 -11.06 18.89 -10.44
C THR A 54 -11.66 18.65 -11.83
N PRO A 55 -10.95 19.01 -12.93
CA PRO A 55 -11.45 18.77 -14.29
C PRO A 55 -11.72 17.29 -14.56
N GLU A 56 -12.82 16.98 -15.25
CA GLU A 56 -13.27 15.61 -15.52
C GLU A 56 -12.24 14.78 -16.30
N ASP A 57 -11.53 15.42 -17.24
CA ASP A 57 -10.44 14.79 -18.02
C ASP A 57 -9.21 14.42 -17.18
N LYS A 58 -9.14 14.93 -15.95
CA LYS A 58 -8.12 14.60 -14.94
C LYS A 58 -8.62 13.66 -13.86
N CYS A 59 -9.76 13.00 -14.08
CA CYS A 59 -10.33 12.07 -13.13
C CYS A 59 -10.22 10.61 -13.60
N PHE A 60 -10.16 9.71 -12.63
CA PHE A 60 -10.49 8.30 -12.80
C PHE A 60 -11.70 7.95 -11.95
N ASN A 61 -12.52 7.04 -12.45
CA ASN A 61 -13.68 6.54 -11.72
C ASN A 61 -13.38 5.15 -11.15
N SER A 62 -13.99 4.85 -10.01
CA SER A 62 -13.96 3.52 -9.39
C SER A 62 -15.37 3.13 -8.99
N ILE A 63 -15.75 1.89 -9.33
CA ILE A 63 -17.09 1.34 -9.09
C ILE A 63 -16.92 -0.10 -8.61
N LEU A 64 -17.43 -0.41 -7.41
CA LEU A 64 -17.36 -1.75 -6.83
C LEU A 64 -18.64 -2.57 -7.08
N PHE A 65 -19.81 -1.96 -6.88
CA PHE A 65 -21.10 -2.64 -6.90
C PHE A 65 -21.95 -2.11 -8.05
N SER A 66 -21.64 -2.53 -9.27
CA SER A 66 -22.32 -2.00 -10.46
C SER A 66 -23.68 -2.65 -10.70
N ARG A 67 -24.64 -1.85 -11.18
CA ARG A 67 -25.93 -2.36 -11.68
C ARG A 67 -25.78 -3.35 -12.82
N LEU A 68 -24.70 -3.25 -13.59
CA LEU A 68 -24.37 -4.17 -14.67
C LEU A 68 -23.91 -5.55 -14.17
N ARG A 69 -23.66 -5.68 -12.86
CA ARG A 69 -23.20 -6.89 -12.17
C ARG A 69 -24.24 -7.41 -11.17
N GLY A 70 -25.51 -7.06 -11.38
CA GLY A 70 -26.63 -7.56 -10.58
C GLY A 70 -26.94 -6.77 -9.30
N TYR A 71 -26.28 -5.63 -9.05
CA TYR A 71 -26.60 -4.76 -7.92
C TYR A 71 -27.75 -3.80 -8.24
N SER A 72 -28.43 -3.33 -7.19
CA SER A 72 -29.45 -2.30 -7.30
C SER A 72 -28.82 -0.90 -7.51
N SER A 73 -29.60 0.04 -8.03
CA SER A 73 -29.10 1.39 -8.35
C SER A 73 -28.66 2.20 -7.12
N ASP A 74 -29.17 1.90 -5.94
CA ASP A 74 -28.81 2.52 -4.66
C ASP A 74 -27.48 2.00 -4.09
N ALA A 75 -27.04 0.81 -4.51
CA ALA A 75 -25.75 0.22 -4.16
C ALA A 75 -24.60 0.75 -5.06
N GLU A 76 -24.91 1.17 -6.29
CA GLU A 76 -23.91 1.70 -7.21
C GLU A 76 -23.43 3.08 -6.74
N ARG A 77 -22.14 3.16 -6.42
CA ARG A 77 -21.45 4.39 -6.08
C ARG A 77 -20.24 4.55 -6.98
N ILE A 78 -20.09 5.76 -7.51
CA ILE A 78 -18.91 6.16 -8.28
C ILE A 78 -18.03 6.97 -7.33
N VAL A 79 -16.84 6.46 -7.05
CA VAL A 79 -15.80 7.23 -6.36
C VAL A 79 -14.89 7.83 -7.42
N VAL A 80 -14.73 9.16 -7.38
CA VAL A 80 -13.95 9.91 -8.34
C VAL A 80 -12.59 10.25 -7.74
N PHE A 81 -11.53 9.86 -8.42
CA PHE A 81 -10.15 10.06 -8.00
C PHE A 81 -9.42 11.02 -8.95
N ASN A 82 -8.53 11.85 -8.42
CA ASN A 82 -7.62 12.67 -9.21
C ASN A 82 -6.53 11.78 -9.85
N ARG A 83 -6.46 11.78 -11.19
CA ARG A 83 -5.53 10.96 -11.99
C ARG A 83 -4.08 11.12 -11.55
N GLU A 84 -3.59 12.34 -11.41
CA GLU A 84 -2.20 12.62 -11.06
C GLU A 84 -1.86 12.04 -9.67
N LYS A 85 -2.78 12.22 -8.70
CA LYS A 85 -2.58 11.72 -7.34
C LYS A 85 -2.64 10.20 -7.27
N VAL A 86 -3.51 9.55 -8.05
CA VAL A 86 -3.53 8.09 -8.18
C VAL A 86 -2.20 7.59 -8.75
N LEU A 87 -1.72 8.17 -9.85
CA LEU A 87 -0.46 7.74 -10.48
C LEU A 87 0.74 7.91 -9.52
N ALA A 88 0.79 9.02 -8.77
CA ALA A 88 1.82 9.25 -7.76
C ALA A 88 1.77 8.26 -6.57
N ASN A 89 0.62 7.63 -6.31
CA ASN A 89 0.45 6.66 -5.21
C ASN A 89 0.27 5.22 -5.71
N LYS A 90 0.43 4.96 -7.01
CA LYS A 90 0.12 3.65 -7.61
C LYS A 90 0.96 2.52 -7.03
N LYS A 91 2.25 2.76 -6.76
CA LYS A 91 3.12 1.80 -6.07
C LYS A 91 2.62 1.49 -4.66
N ASN A 92 2.22 2.50 -3.87
CA ASN A 92 1.66 2.31 -2.53
C ASN A 92 0.39 1.44 -2.55
N ILE A 93 -0.52 1.73 -3.49
CA ILE A 93 -1.77 0.98 -3.65
C ILE A 93 -1.45 -0.48 -3.99
N ARG A 94 -0.59 -0.73 -4.98
CA ARG A 94 -0.14 -2.09 -5.34
C ARG A 94 0.51 -2.81 -4.16
N TYR A 95 1.35 -2.11 -3.40
CA TYR A 95 2.04 -2.65 -2.24
C TYR A 95 1.07 -3.07 -1.13
N PHE A 96 -0.03 -2.34 -0.92
CA PHE A 96 -1.09 -2.77 0.00
C PHE A 96 -1.77 -4.05 -0.45
N TYR A 97 -2.16 -4.13 -1.73
CA TYR A 97 -2.80 -5.33 -2.27
C TYR A 97 -1.91 -6.56 -2.18
N GLY A 98 -0.59 -6.40 -2.35
CA GLY A 98 0.39 -7.46 -2.17
C GLY A 98 0.41 -8.08 -0.77
N GLN A 99 -0.12 -7.38 0.24
CA GLN A 99 -0.17 -7.87 1.63
C GLN A 99 -1.43 -8.71 1.92
N LEU A 100 -2.35 -8.87 0.96
CA LEU A 100 -3.56 -9.69 1.15
C LEU A 100 -3.23 -11.19 1.18
N LYS A 101 -4.00 -11.93 1.99
CA LYS A 101 -3.92 -13.40 2.04
C LYS A 101 -4.10 -14.06 0.69
N ASN A 102 -5.09 -13.60 -0.09
CA ASN A 102 -5.41 -14.20 -1.39
C ASN A 102 -4.24 -14.05 -2.38
N ILE A 103 -3.48 -12.95 -2.33
CA ILE A 103 -2.32 -12.75 -3.21
C ILE A 103 -1.20 -13.74 -2.88
N HIS A 104 -0.87 -13.90 -1.60
CA HIS A 104 0.14 -14.88 -1.17
C HIS A 104 -0.27 -16.33 -1.44
N ALA A 105 -1.58 -16.62 -1.44
CA ALA A 105 -2.13 -17.93 -1.78
C ALA A 105 -2.26 -18.16 -3.30
N GLY A 106 -2.04 -17.15 -4.15
CA GLY A 106 -2.30 -17.24 -5.59
C GLY A 106 -3.78 -17.31 -5.96
N ASN A 107 -4.68 -16.94 -5.05
CA ASN A 107 -6.12 -16.99 -5.23
C ASN A 107 -6.61 -15.75 -5.99
N LYS A 108 -7.07 -15.95 -7.23
CA LYS A 108 -7.62 -14.87 -8.06
C LYS A 108 -9.01 -14.44 -7.62
N ASN A 109 -9.83 -15.35 -7.09
CA ASN A 109 -11.15 -14.99 -6.57
C ASN A 109 -10.99 -14.42 -5.15
N LEU A 110 -11.71 -13.34 -4.87
CA LEU A 110 -11.73 -12.67 -3.58
C LEU A 110 -13.17 -12.42 -3.15
N GLN A 111 -13.54 -12.92 -1.98
CA GLN A 111 -14.76 -12.49 -1.29
C GLN A 111 -14.49 -11.24 -0.46
N ILE A 112 -15.51 -10.37 -0.28
CA ILE A 112 -15.36 -9.14 0.54
C ILE A 112 -14.86 -9.46 1.96
N SER A 113 -15.33 -10.55 2.56
CA SER A 113 -14.91 -11.00 3.89
C SER A 113 -13.42 -11.37 3.96
N GLU A 114 -12.85 -11.85 2.86
CA GLU A 114 -11.43 -12.22 2.78
C GLU A 114 -10.53 -10.99 2.61
N ALA A 115 -11.06 -9.89 2.08
CA ALA A 115 -10.31 -8.64 1.88
C ALA A 115 -9.84 -7.99 3.19
N PHE A 116 -10.39 -8.41 4.33
CA PHE A 116 -9.92 -8.00 5.66
C PHE A 116 -8.60 -8.68 6.07
N LEU A 117 -8.20 -9.77 5.42
CA LEU A 117 -7.12 -10.62 5.88
C LEU A 117 -5.79 -10.26 5.23
N THR A 118 -4.80 -9.97 6.07
CA THR A 118 -3.39 -9.98 5.64
C THR A 118 -2.92 -11.40 5.36
N TYR A 119 -1.76 -11.56 4.72
CA TYR A 119 -1.14 -12.85 4.47
C TYR A 119 -0.85 -13.68 5.74
N SER A 120 -0.71 -13.02 6.90
CA SER A 120 -0.60 -13.70 8.20
C SER A 120 -1.93 -14.25 8.72
N GLY A 121 -3.05 -14.00 8.04
CA GLY A 121 -4.39 -14.39 8.46
C GLY A 121 -5.01 -13.46 9.51
N THR A 122 -4.37 -12.34 9.82
CA THR A 122 -4.89 -11.33 10.76
C THR A 122 -5.74 -10.28 10.04
N HIS A 123 -6.72 -9.72 10.74
CA HIS A 123 -7.50 -8.61 10.22
C HIS A 123 -6.70 -7.32 10.29
N TRP A 124 -6.49 -6.64 9.15
CA TRP A 124 -5.82 -5.32 9.14
C TRP A 124 -6.76 -4.16 9.51
N THR A 125 -8.06 -4.40 9.44
CA THR A 125 -9.13 -3.49 9.86
C THR A 125 -10.34 -4.29 10.34
N THR A 126 -11.19 -3.67 11.16
CA THR A 126 -12.57 -4.14 11.39
C THR A 126 -13.61 -3.13 10.89
N ASN A 127 -13.15 -1.99 10.36
CA ASN A 127 -13.97 -0.91 9.87
C ASN A 127 -14.34 -1.15 8.40
N LYS A 128 -15.63 -1.46 8.17
CA LYS A 128 -16.16 -1.71 6.81
C LYS A 128 -16.01 -0.50 5.87
N GLY A 129 -16.05 0.72 6.40
CA GLY A 129 -15.84 1.93 5.60
C GLY A 129 -14.42 1.98 5.05
N VAL A 130 -13.43 1.72 5.90
CA VAL A 130 -12.01 1.69 5.51
C VAL A 130 -11.71 0.52 4.57
N LEU A 131 -12.36 -0.64 4.77
CA LEU A 131 -12.29 -1.72 3.78
C LEU A 131 -12.79 -1.26 2.41
N LEU A 132 -13.93 -0.56 2.34
CA LEU A 132 -14.47 -0.08 1.08
C LEU A 132 -13.53 0.94 0.43
N GLU A 133 -12.94 1.86 1.18
CA GLU A 133 -11.91 2.79 0.68
C GLU A 133 -10.75 2.05 0.02
N PHE A 134 -10.24 1.00 0.69
CA PHE A 134 -9.20 0.13 0.14
C PHE A 134 -9.64 -0.58 -1.16
N LEU A 135 -10.85 -1.13 -1.19
CA LEU A 135 -11.40 -1.78 -2.38
C LEU A 135 -11.58 -0.80 -3.55
N TYR A 136 -12.06 0.42 -3.29
CA TYR A 136 -12.20 1.45 -4.32
C TYR A 136 -10.84 1.88 -4.90
N LEU A 137 -9.76 1.90 -4.10
CA LEU A 137 -8.40 2.12 -4.61
C LEU A 137 -7.94 1.02 -5.59
N GLY A 138 -8.42 -0.22 -5.42
CA GLY A 138 -8.10 -1.32 -6.33
C GLY A 138 -8.96 -1.36 -7.60
N ALA A 139 -10.19 -0.84 -7.54
CA ALA A 139 -11.16 -0.84 -8.64
C ALA A 139 -11.10 0.43 -9.52
N ILE A 140 -10.04 1.23 -9.41
CA ILE A 140 -9.85 2.41 -10.24
C ILE A 140 -9.73 2.00 -11.71
N ASN A 141 -10.58 2.58 -12.57
CA ASN A 141 -10.56 2.34 -14.01
C ASN A 141 -9.50 3.21 -14.71
N ASP A 142 -8.23 2.83 -14.54
CA ASP A 142 -7.07 3.47 -15.16
C ASP A 142 -6.42 2.60 -16.25
N GLY A 143 -7.10 1.54 -16.69
CA GLY A 143 -6.58 0.51 -17.60
C GLY A 143 -5.76 -0.60 -16.90
N HIS A 144 -5.47 -0.46 -15.61
CA HIS A 144 -4.68 -1.40 -14.81
C HIS A 144 -5.29 -1.63 -13.42
N CYS A 145 -6.61 -1.83 -13.36
CA CYS A 145 -7.30 -2.12 -12.11
C CYS A 145 -6.69 -3.37 -11.42
N LEU A 146 -6.59 -3.30 -10.10
CA LEU A 146 -6.09 -4.38 -9.25
C LEU A 146 -7.19 -5.39 -8.92
N LEU A 147 -8.45 -4.96 -8.97
CA LEU A 147 -9.61 -5.83 -8.88
C LEU A 147 -10.75 -5.33 -9.76
N CYS A 148 -11.60 -6.26 -10.19
CA CYS A 148 -12.81 -5.96 -10.96
C CYS A 148 -13.98 -5.52 -10.05
N ALA A 149 -15.03 -4.96 -10.64
CA ALA A 149 -16.29 -4.79 -9.92
C ALA A 149 -16.79 -6.16 -9.39
N PHE A 150 -17.35 -6.15 -8.19
CA PHE A 150 -17.96 -7.32 -7.57
C PHE A 150 -19.14 -7.82 -8.40
N ASP A 151 -19.43 -9.11 -8.25
CA ASP A 151 -20.53 -9.80 -8.93
C ASP A 151 -21.56 -10.28 -7.92
N ALA A 152 -22.79 -9.76 -8.01
CA ALA A 152 -23.88 -10.16 -7.13
C ALA A 152 -24.29 -11.62 -7.37
N GLU A 153 -24.18 -12.12 -8.60
CA GLU A 153 -24.55 -13.49 -8.96
C GLU A 153 -23.48 -14.51 -8.56
N SER A 154 -22.23 -14.06 -8.45
CA SER A 154 -21.10 -14.90 -8.01
C SER A 154 -20.79 -14.71 -6.52
N ASN A 155 -21.83 -14.77 -5.66
CA ASN A 155 -21.71 -14.71 -4.20
C ASN A 155 -20.94 -13.48 -3.68
N ASN A 156 -21.14 -12.31 -4.29
CA ASN A 156 -20.41 -11.07 -3.96
C ASN A 156 -18.88 -11.26 -4.00
N SER A 157 -18.39 -11.98 -5.01
CA SER A 157 -16.95 -12.13 -5.25
C SER A 157 -16.45 -11.18 -6.34
N THR A 158 -15.15 -10.94 -6.34
CA THR A 158 -14.43 -10.23 -7.39
C THR A 158 -13.21 -11.03 -7.84
N ILE A 159 -12.59 -10.60 -8.92
CA ILE A 159 -11.34 -11.12 -9.44
C ILE A 159 -10.21 -10.12 -9.17
N LEU A 160 -9.17 -10.59 -8.49
CA LEU A 160 -7.89 -9.91 -8.31
C LEU A 160 -7.04 -10.08 -9.57
N ASN A 161 -6.41 -8.99 -9.99
CA ASN A 161 -5.45 -8.99 -11.08
C ASN A 161 -4.05 -9.41 -10.58
N THR A 162 -3.90 -10.71 -10.31
CA THR A 162 -2.65 -11.32 -9.81
C THR A 162 -1.48 -11.21 -10.78
N ASP A 163 -1.73 -10.83 -12.03
CA ASP A 163 -0.67 -10.59 -13.01
C ASP A 163 -0.02 -9.21 -12.79
N THR A 164 -0.68 -8.32 -12.05
CA THR A 164 -0.17 -6.98 -11.70
C THR A 164 0.22 -6.81 -10.23
N ILE A 165 -0.32 -7.67 -9.36
CA ILE A 165 -0.10 -7.62 -7.92
C ILE A 165 0.85 -8.75 -7.54
N THR A 166 2.04 -8.39 -7.08
CA THR A 166 2.99 -9.34 -6.50
C THR A 166 2.83 -9.42 -4.98
N PRO A 167 3.09 -10.58 -4.36
CA PRO A 167 3.13 -10.69 -2.90
C PRO A 167 4.16 -9.71 -2.30
N THR A 168 3.76 -9.00 -1.25
CA THR A 168 4.62 -8.08 -0.50
C THR A 168 4.55 -8.37 0.99
N LEU A 169 5.65 -8.07 1.71
CA LEU A 169 5.69 -8.19 3.17
C LEU A 169 5.40 -6.86 3.85
N SER A 170 4.74 -6.92 5.01
CA SER A 170 4.65 -5.77 5.89
C SER A 170 6.05 -5.36 6.36
N PRO A 171 6.37 -4.06 6.48
CA PRO A 171 7.60 -3.59 7.11
C PRO A 171 7.79 -4.06 8.57
N LYS A 172 6.71 -4.55 9.20
CA LYS A 172 6.72 -5.11 10.56
C LYS A 172 6.99 -6.62 10.58
N ASP A 173 7.04 -7.27 9.43
CA ASP A 173 7.32 -8.69 9.32
C ASP A 173 8.78 -9.00 9.68
N PRO A 174 9.07 -10.00 10.54
CA PRO A 174 10.45 -10.37 10.84
C PRO A 174 11.28 -10.75 9.60
N ALA A 175 10.66 -11.28 8.54
CA ALA A 175 11.32 -11.62 7.29
C ALA A 175 11.48 -10.42 6.34
N PHE A 176 10.85 -9.27 6.64
CA PHE A 176 10.87 -8.09 5.78
C PHE A 176 12.28 -7.60 5.44
N PRO A 177 13.26 -7.48 6.36
CA PRO A 177 14.58 -6.97 5.99
C PRO A 177 15.26 -7.81 4.91
N THR A 178 15.20 -9.14 5.03
CA THR A 178 15.79 -10.05 4.05
C THR A 178 15.03 -10.03 2.74
N TRP A 179 13.69 -10.04 2.80
CA TRP A 179 12.85 -9.95 1.60
C TRP A 179 13.05 -8.61 0.87
N TRP A 180 13.07 -7.50 1.59
CA TRP A 180 13.23 -6.17 1.02
C TRP A 180 14.55 -6.03 0.27
N GLU A 181 15.67 -6.51 0.84
CA GLU A 181 16.95 -6.49 0.13
C GLU A 181 16.94 -7.26 -1.20
N ALA A 182 16.16 -8.33 -1.29
CA ALA A 182 16.01 -9.11 -2.52
C ALA A 182 15.07 -8.45 -3.56
N HIS A 183 14.09 -7.65 -3.10
CA HIS A 183 12.98 -7.16 -3.92
C HIS A 183 12.95 -5.63 -4.12
N LYS A 184 13.74 -4.83 -3.39
CA LYS A 184 13.68 -3.35 -3.41
C LYS A 184 13.86 -2.74 -4.79
N ALA A 185 14.66 -3.36 -5.65
CA ALA A 185 14.85 -2.93 -7.04
C ALA A 185 13.53 -2.92 -7.84
N GLU A 186 12.57 -3.79 -7.51
CA GLU A 186 11.24 -3.80 -8.16
C GLU A 186 10.39 -2.57 -7.80
N TRP A 187 10.78 -1.83 -6.77
CA TRP A 187 10.00 -0.75 -6.17
C TRP A 187 10.70 0.61 -6.22
N GLU A 188 12.01 0.65 -6.40
CA GLU A 188 12.83 1.87 -6.40
C GLU A 188 13.03 2.50 -7.79
N ASP A 189 12.41 1.97 -8.86
CA ASP A 189 12.53 2.46 -10.25
C ASP A 189 11.68 3.68 -10.64
#